data_AF-A0A955R3G3-F1
#
_entry.id   AF-A0A955R3G3-F1
#
_cell.length_a   1.000
_cell.length_b   1.000
_cell.length_c   1.000
_cell.angle_alpha   90.00
_cell.angle_beta   90.00
_cell.angle_gamma   90.00
#
_symmetry.space_group_name_H-M   'P 1'
#
loop_
_entity.id
_entity.type
_entity.pdbx_description
1 polymer ?
#
loop_
_entity_poly.entity_id
_entity_poly.type
_entity_poly.pdbx_seq_one_letter_code
_entity_poly.pdbx_strand_id
1 'polypeptide(L)'
;MSVRRRAALLLSLLSGFILASLMADPIAQNPQYHQFADARQMASIPFFLNVLSNVPFTIVGWIGMAFVYRNMNERQVFHDPREAMAWMTAFFGIALIGPGSAYYHIAPSNTTLLWDRLPMAVGFMGLYAAVLAERVDVDS
;
A
#
# COMPACT_ATOMS: atom_id res chain seq x y z
N MET A 1 -4.45 29.73 7.83
CA MET A 1 -5.40 29.38 6.73
C MET A 1 -6.36 28.34 7.28
N SER A 2 -7.69 28.47 7.11
CA SER A 2 -8.63 27.52 7.73
C SER A 2 -8.51 26.10 7.14
N VAL A 3 -8.83 25.07 7.92
CA VAL A 3 -8.81 23.66 7.50
C VAL A 3 -9.58 23.45 6.19
N ARG A 4 -10.75 24.08 6.05
CA ARG A 4 -11.56 24.04 4.82
C ARG A 4 -10.81 24.56 3.59
N ARG A 5 -10.04 25.65 3.73
CA ARG A 5 -9.23 26.19 2.64
C ARG A 5 -8.06 25.27 2.30
N ARG A 6 -7.39 24.68 3.30
CA ARG A 6 -6.32 23.69 3.08
C ARG A 6 -6.85 22.46 2.33
N ALA A 7 -7.97 21.90 2.79
CA ALA A 7 -8.62 20.76 2.15
C ALA A 7 -9.05 21.08 0.71
N ALA A 8 -9.67 22.24 0.49
CA ALA A 8 -10.05 22.67 -0.86
C ALA A 8 -8.83 22.77 -1.79
N LEU A 9 -7.73 23.39 -1.34
CA LEU A 9 -6.50 23.47 -2.14
C LEU A 9 -5.92 22.08 -2.46
N LEU A 10 -5.82 21.19 -1.46
CA LEU A 10 -5.30 19.84 -1.66
C LEU A 10 -6.17 19.03 -2.64
N LEU A 11 -7.49 19.12 -2.51
CA LEU A 11 -8.42 18.48 -3.44
C LEU A 11 -8.29 19.06 -4.85
N SER A 12 -8.18 20.38 -4.99
CA SER A 12 -7.96 21.02 -6.29
C SER A 12 -6.64 20.59 -6.93
N LEU A 13 -5.56 20.51 -6.15
CA LEU A 13 -4.25 20.04 -6.64
C LEU A 13 -4.33 18.57 -7.07
N LEU A 14 -4.97 17.71 -6.26
CA LEU A 14 -5.16 16.30 -6.59
C LEU A 14 -6.00 16.13 -7.86
N SER A 15 -7.13 16.83 -7.98
CA SER A 15 -7.97 16.79 -9.18
C SER A 15 -7.22 17.29 -10.41
N GLY A 16 -6.44 18.37 -10.27
CA GLY A 16 -5.60 18.89 -11.35
C GLY A 16 -4.53 17.89 -11.78
N PHE A 17 -3.88 17.21 -10.83
CA PHE A 17 -2.90 16.17 -11.12
C PHE A 17 -3.51 14.94 -11.80
N ILE A 18 -4.69 14.49 -11.34
CA ILE A 18 -5.43 13.39 -11.99
C ILE A 18 -5.78 13.78 -13.43
N LEU A 19 -6.34 14.98 -13.64
CA LEU A 19 -6.70 15.44 -14.98
C LEU A 19 -5.48 15.52 -15.90
N ALA A 20 -4.38 16.09 -15.42
CA ALA A 20 -3.12 16.16 -16.17
C ALA A 20 -2.59 14.76 -16.51
N SER A 21 -2.69 13.81 -15.57
CA SER A 21 -2.25 12.42 -15.79
C SER A 21 -3.11 11.68 -16.80
N LEU A 22 -4.41 11.95 -16.86
CA LEU A 22 -5.33 11.39 -17.86
C LEU A 22 -5.12 11.95 -19.27
N MET A 23 -4.55 13.17 -19.37
CA MET A 23 -4.24 13.83 -20.64
C MET A 23 -2.82 13.54 -21.15
N ALA A 24 -1.92 13.12 -20.26
CA ALA A 24 -0.56 12.75 -20.62
C ALA A 24 -0.52 11.36 -21.28
N ASP A 25 0.44 11.16 -22.18
CA ASP A 25 0.69 9.84 -22.75
C ASP A 25 1.09 8.85 -21.63
N PRO A 26 0.52 7.63 -21.61
CA PRO A 26 0.88 6.63 -20.62
C PRO A 26 2.38 6.31 -20.68
N ILE A 27 3.04 6.33 -19.52
CA ILE A 27 4.43 5.89 -19.41
C ILE A 27 4.46 4.38 -19.61
N ALA A 28 5.00 3.93 -20.74
CA ALA A 28 5.06 2.51 -21.07
C ALA A 28 5.98 1.76 -20.11
N GLN A 29 5.47 0.67 -19.52
CA GLN A 29 6.26 -0.27 -18.74
C GLN A 29 7.06 -1.17 -19.69
N ASN A 30 8.37 -1.33 -19.43
CA ASN A 30 9.23 -2.21 -20.22
C ASN A 30 8.72 -3.67 -20.13
N PRO A 31 8.41 -4.35 -21.25
CA PRO A 31 7.93 -5.73 -21.26
C PRO A 31 8.88 -6.74 -20.60
N GLN A 32 10.19 -6.47 -20.59
CA GLN A 32 11.18 -7.31 -19.92
C GLN A 32 10.97 -7.38 -18.40
N TYR A 33 10.21 -6.46 -17.80
CA TYR A 33 9.87 -6.48 -16.38
C TYR A 33 9.10 -7.75 -15.96
N HIS A 34 8.42 -8.40 -16.90
CA HIS A 34 7.68 -9.65 -16.66
C HIS A 34 8.56 -10.91 -16.77
N GLN A 35 9.85 -10.77 -17.13
CA GLN A 35 10.79 -11.87 -17.21
C GLN A 35 11.44 -12.09 -15.85
N PHE A 36 10.86 -13.01 -15.08
CA PHE A 36 11.38 -13.34 -13.75
C PHE A 36 12.62 -14.24 -13.82
N ALA A 37 13.54 -14.05 -12.88
CA ALA A 37 14.72 -14.90 -12.72
C ALA A 37 14.34 -16.30 -12.23
N ASP A 38 13.33 -16.40 -11.36
CA ASP A 38 12.72 -17.69 -11.03
C ASP A 38 11.85 -18.14 -12.20
N ALA A 39 12.07 -19.34 -12.72
CA ALA A 39 11.24 -19.96 -13.74
C ALA A 39 10.65 -21.30 -13.26
N ARG A 40 10.85 -21.64 -11.98
CA ARG A 40 10.38 -22.91 -11.41
C ARG A 40 8.88 -22.86 -11.15
N GLN A 41 8.21 -23.95 -11.48
CA GLN A 41 6.84 -24.21 -11.07
C GLN A 41 6.85 -25.29 -9.98
N MET A 42 6.24 -25.01 -8.83
CA MET A 42 6.08 -25.96 -7.73
C MET A 42 4.66 -25.87 -7.19
N ALA A 43 4.08 -27.01 -6.79
CA ALA A 43 2.69 -27.08 -6.31
C ALA A 43 1.67 -26.40 -7.27
N SER A 44 1.91 -26.50 -8.57
CA SER A 44 1.11 -25.86 -9.63
C SER A 44 1.14 -24.32 -9.64
N ILE A 45 2.04 -23.69 -8.88
CA ILE A 45 2.22 -22.23 -8.83
C ILE A 45 3.48 -21.87 -9.66
N PRO A 46 3.35 -21.02 -10.70
CA PRO A 46 4.50 -20.51 -11.46
C PRO A 46 5.30 -19.50 -10.62
N PHE A 47 6.60 -19.41 -10.88
CA PHE A 47 7.50 -18.47 -10.18
C PHE A 47 7.42 -18.63 -8.65
N PHE A 48 7.37 -19.88 -8.21
CA PHE A 48 6.95 -20.25 -6.85
C PHE A 48 7.73 -19.52 -5.76
N LEU A 49 9.05 -19.34 -5.90
CA LEU A 49 9.83 -18.66 -4.87
C LEU A 49 9.54 -17.16 -4.81
N ASN A 50 9.19 -16.52 -5.94
CA ASN A 50 8.76 -15.13 -5.93
C ASN A 50 7.46 -14.99 -5.14
N VAL A 51 6.48 -15.87 -5.37
CA VAL A 51 5.21 -15.85 -4.63
C VAL A 51 5.43 -16.17 -3.15
N LEU A 52 6.20 -17.21 -2.84
CA LEU A 52 6.46 -17.66 -1.48
C LEU A 52 7.19 -16.58 -0.66
N SER A 53 8.13 -15.85 -1.27
CA SER A 53 8.86 -14.77 -0.60
C SER A 53 7.96 -13.63 -0.11
N ASN A 54 6.72 -13.53 -0.62
CA ASN A 54 5.76 -12.52 -0.19
C ASN A 54 4.85 -12.96 0.96
N VAL A 55 4.81 -14.26 1.31
CA VAL A 55 3.99 -14.79 2.42
C VAL A 55 4.31 -14.14 3.78
N PRO A 56 5.58 -13.90 4.15
CA PRO A 56 5.90 -13.21 5.40
C PRO A 56 5.25 -11.83 5.53
N PHE A 57 5.15 -11.06 4.44
CA PHE A 57 4.48 -9.76 4.47
C PHE A 57 3.00 -9.91 4.81
N THR A 58 2.30 -10.85 4.17
CA THR A 58 0.89 -11.13 4.48
C THR A 58 0.70 -11.45 5.96
N ILE A 59 1.55 -12.30 6.53
CA ILE A 59 1.50 -12.68 7.95
C ILE A 59 1.71 -11.44 8.85
N VAL A 60 2.76 -10.65 8.59
CA VAL A 60 3.05 -9.43 9.35
C VAL A 60 1.90 -8.43 9.25
N GLY A 61 1.30 -8.26 8.07
CA GLY A 61 0.15 -7.41 7.87
C GLY A 61 -1.05 -7.81 8.74
N TRP A 62 -1.40 -9.09 8.76
CA TRP A 62 -2.49 -9.60 9.61
C TRP A 62 -2.18 -9.45 11.11
N ILE A 63 -0.96 -9.77 11.54
CA ILE A 63 -0.54 -9.58 12.94
C ILE A 63 -0.62 -8.11 13.33
N GLY A 64 -0.14 -7.21 12.49
CA GLY A 64 -0.18 -5.77 12.72
C GLY A 64 -1.61 -5.22 12.77
N MET A 65 -2.49 -5.63 11.86
CA MET A 65 -3.91 -5.28 11.91
C MET A 65 -4.57 -5.77 13.21
N ALA A 66 -4.28 -7.00 13.63
CA ALA A 66 -4.79 -7.54 14.88
C ALA A 66 -4.26 -6.77 16.11
N PHE A 67 -2.99 -6.37 16.09
CA PHE A 67 -2.40 -5.53 17.11
C PHE A 67 -3.10 -4.16 17.18
N VAL A 68 -3.24 -3.46 16.05
CA VAL A 68 -3.94 -2.17 16.00
C VAL A 68 -5.37 -2.32 16.47
N TYR A 69 -6.08 -3.34 16.00
CA TYR A 69 -7.48 -3.57 16.37
C TYR A 69 -7.66 -3.74 17.88
N ARG A 70 -6.77 -4.50 18.52
CA ARG A 70 -6.83 -4.75 19.97
C ARG A 70 -6.48 -3.53 20.80
N ASN A 71 -5.59 -2.66 20.30
CA ASN A 71 -5.05 -1.54 21.05
C ASN A 71 -5.60 -0.16 20.61
N MET A 72 -6.51 -0.08 19.63
CA MET A 72 -6.97 1.20 19.06
C MET A 72 -7.61 2.16 20.08
N ASN A 73 -8.07 1.64 21.20
CA ASN A 73 -8.66 2.43 22.31
C ASN A 73 -7.67 2.65 23.47
N GLU A 74 -6.48 2.07 23.41
CA GLU A 74 -5.45 2.20 24.44
C GLU A 74 -4.62 3.47 24.23
N ARG A 75 -4.90 4.49 25.04
CA ARG A 75 -4.23 5.81 24.95
C ARG A 75 -2.72 5.81 25.21
N GLN A 76 -2.19 4.73 25.79
CA GLN A 76 -0.75 4.54 26.00
C GLN A 76 -0.05 4.02 24.73
N VAL A 77 -0.83 3.43 23.80
CA VAL A 77 -0.33 2.90 22.53
C VAL A 77 -0.59 3.87 21.39
N PHE A 78 -1.80 4.44 21.32
CA PHE A 78 -2.17 5.46 20.35
C PHE A 78 -2.70 6.68 21.09
N HIS A 79 -2.01 7.81 20.97
CA HIS A 79 -2.43 9.06 21.61
C HIS A 79 -3.65 9.65 20.91
N ASP A 80 -3.71 9.48 19.58
CA ASP A 80 -4.78 9.93 18.71
C ASP A 80 -5.35 8.77 17.87
N PRO A 81 -6.69 8.64 17.72
CA PRO A 81 -7.30 7.63 16.84
C PRO A 81 -6.78 7.62 15.39
N ARG A 82 -6.29 8.76 14.90
CA ARG A 82 -5.71 8.92 13.56
C ARG A 82 -4.42 8.12 13.38
N GLU A 83 -3.62 7.96 14.44
CA GLU A 83 -2.42 7.12 14.43
C GLU A 83 -2.80 5.66 14.19
N ALA A 84 -3.79 5.15 14.93
CA ALA A 84 -4.31 3.79 14.77
C ALA A 84 -4.86 3.57 13.36
N MET A 85 -5.59 4.53 12.79
CA MET A 85 -6.11 4.43 11.43
C MET A 85 -5.01 4.44 10.36
N ALA A 86 -3.95 5.22 10.56
CA ALA A 86 -2.81 5.23 9.65
C ALA A 86 -2.03 3.91 9.70
N TRP A 87 -1.77 3.37 10.90
CA TRP A 87 -1.17 2.06 11.08
C TRP A 87 -2.05 0.92 10.54
N MET A 88 -3.37 0.98 10.75
CA MET A 88 -4.31 0.02 10.16
C MET A 88 -4.20 0.02 8.64
N THR A 89 -4.12 1.21 8.03
CA THR A 89 -3.95 1.37 6.58
C THR A 89 -2.61 0.79 6.11
N ALA A 90 -1.53 1.03 6.84
CA ALA A 90 -0.20 0.51 6.55
C ALA A 90 -0.21 -1.02 6.54
N PHE A 91 -0.71 -1.63 7.62
CA PHE A 91 -0.77 -3.08 7.76
C PHE A 91 -1.75 -3.74 6.80
N PHE A 92 -2.86 -3.07 6.44
CA PHE A 92 -3.77 -3.53 5.40
C PHE A 92 -3.06 -3.60 4.03
N GLY A 93 -2.31 -2.57 3.65
CA GLY A 93 -1.48 -2.61 2.45
C GLY A 93 -0.47 -3.75 2.48
N ILE A 94 0.24 -3.93 3.61
CA ILE A 94 1.21 -5.02 3.81
C ILE A 94 0.55 -6.41 3.70
N ALA A 95 -0.65 -6.58 4.27
CA ALA A 95 -1.40 -7.83 4.23
C ALA A 95 -1.78 -8.24 2.80
N LEU A 96 -1.96 -7.25 1.92
CA LEU A 96 -2.33 -7.46 0.52
C LEU A 96 -1.13 -7.67 -0.43
N ILE A 97 0.11 -7.48 0.02
CA ILE A 97 1.32 -7.69 -0.81
C ILE A 97 1.37 -9.12 -1.35
N GLY A 98 1.20 -10.14 -0.50
CA GLY A 98 1.23 -11.54 -0.95
C GLY A 98 0.15 -11.87 -1.97
N PRO A 99 -1.15 -11.61 -1.69
CA PRO A 99 -2.22 -11.82 -2.66
C PRO A 99 -2.03 -11.05 -3.98
N GLY A 100 -1.62 -9.77 -3.91
CA GLY A 100 -1.38 -8.93 -5.09
C GLY A 100 -0.23 -9.47 -5.95
N SER A 101 0.87 -9.81 -5.30
CA SER A 101 2.04 -10.43 -5.94
C SER A 101 1.70 -11.78 -6.55
N ALA A 102 0.97 -12.64 -5.85
CA ALA A 102 0.54 -13.94 -6.38
C ALA A 102 -0.32 -13.78 -7.63
N TYR A 103 -1.28 -12.85 -7.63
CA TYR A 103 -2.13 -12.58 -8.80
C TYR A 103 -1.31 -12.10 -10.00
N TYR A 104 -0.34 -11.22 -9.78
CA TYR A 104 0.59 -10.77 -10.82
C TYR A 104 1.42 -11.93 -11.41
N HIS A 105 1.99 -12.79 -10.56
CA HIS A 105 2.85 -13.89 -11.01
C HIS A 105 2.08 -15.02 -11.72
N ILE A 106 0.80 -15.22 -11.42
CA ILE A 106 -0.03 -16.20 -12.14
C ILE A 106 -0.26 -15.79 -13.59
N ALA A 107 -0.42 -14.49 -13.86
CA ALA A 107 -0.66 -13.97 -15.21
C ALA A 107 0.09 -12.64 -15.42
N PRO A 108 1.41 -12.67 -15.69
CA PRO A 108 2.23 -11.46 -15.73
C PRO A 108 1.82 -10.52 -16.86
N SER A 109 1.40 -9.31 -16.51
CA SER A 109 1.05 -8.23 -17.43
C SER A 109 1.10 -6.88 -16.72
N ASN A 110 1.08 -5.77 -17.47
CA ASN A 110 0.99 -4.43 -16.88
C ASN A 110 -0.29 -4.25 -16.04
N THR A 111 -1.39 -4.88 -16.46
CA THR A 111 -2.68 -4.81 -15.75
C THR A 111 -2.62 -5.56 -14.43
N THR A 112 -2.00 -6.73 -14.40
CA THR A 112 -1.87 -7.52 -13.16
C THR A 112 -0.79 -6.96 -12.24
N LEU A 113 0.24 -6.30 -12.79
CA LEU A 113 1.28 -5.57 -12.05
C LEU A 113 0.71 -4.41 -11.22
N LEU A 114 -0.38 -3.78 -11.66
CA LEU A 114 -1.07 -2.77 -10.86
C LEU A 114 -1.45 -3.31 -9.47
N TRP A 115 -1.93 -4.56 -9.42
CA TRP A 115 -2.38 -5.20 -8.20
C TRP A 115 -1.25 -5.64 -7.27
N ASP A 116 -0.02 -5.75 -7.79
CA ASP A 116 1.19 -5.93 -6.98
C ASP A 116 1.67 -4.60 -6.39
N ARG A 117 1.60 -3.52 -7.17
CA ARG A 117 2.05 -2.18 -6.74
C ARG A 117 1.06 -1.43 -5.84
N LEU A 118 -0.24 -1.62 -6.04
CA LEU A 118 -1.28 -0.92 -5.28
C LEU A 118 -1.19 -1.21 -3.77
N PRO A 119 -1.06 -2.46 -3.30
CA PRO A 119 -0.82 -2.76 -1.89
C PRO A 119 0.41 -2.06 -1.31
N MET A 120 1.52 -2.04 -2.05
CA MET A 120 2.75 -1.36 -1.63
C MET A 120 2.54 0.14 -1.48
N ALA A 121 1.85 0.79 -2.44
CA ALA A 121 1.54 2.22 -2.38
C ALA A 121 0.64 2.57 -1.19
N VAL A 122 -0.40 1.76 -0.93
CA VAL A 122 -1.28 1.92 0.23
C VAL A 122 -0.51 1.74 1.54
N GLY A 123 0.30 0.68 1.63
CA GLY A 123 1.11 0.39 2.81
C GLY A 123 2.10 1.50 3.13
N PHE A 124 2.80 2.00 2.11
CA PHE A 124 3.76 3.09 2.24
C PHE A 124 3.09 4.40 2.67
N MET A 125 1.96 4.76 2.05
CA MET A 125 1.24 5.98 2.43
C MET A 125 0.62 5.89 3.83
N GLY A 126 0.16 4.71 4.24
CA GLY A 126 -0.28 4.44 5.61
C GLY A 126 0.84 4.64 6.61
N LEU A 127 2.02 4.06 6.35
CA LEU A 127 3.20 4.21 7.21
C LEU A 127 3.65 5.68 7.28
N TYR A 128 3.70 6.37 6.14
CA TYR A 128 4.04 7.79 6.08
C TYR A 128 3.06 8.63 6.92
N ALA A 129 1.76 8.38 6.80
CA ALA A 129 0.74 9.05 7.60
C ALA A 129 0.88 8.75 9.10
N ALA A 130 1.24 7.51 9.47
CA ALA A 130 1.42 7.11 10.85
C ALA A 130 2.60 7.84 11.49
N VAL A 131 3.75 7.87 10.80
CA VAL A 131 4.93 8.62 11.25
C VAL A 131 4.64 10.11 11.37
N LEU A 132 3.87 10.69 10.46
CA LEU A 132 3.45 12.09 10.58
C LEU A 132 2.54 12.32 11.78
N ALA A 133 1.56 11.45 12.00
CA ALA A 133 0.62 11.57 13.12
C ALA A 133 1.32 11.46 14.48
N GLU A 134 2.34 10.61 14.59
CA GLU A 134 3.12 10.45 15.84
C GLU A 134 4.13 11.58 16.11
N ARG A 135 4.62 12.26 15.05
CA ARG A 135 5.74 13.21 15.15
C ARG A 135 5.36 14.67 15.01
N VAL A 136 4.21 14.95 14.40
CA VAL A 136 3.69 16.30 14.24
C VAL A 136 2.48 16.41 15.13
N ASP A 137 2.53 17.28 16.14
CA ASP A 137 1.38 17.57 17.00
C ASP A 137 0.18 17.86 16.11
N VAL A 138 -0.85 17.02 16.25
CA VAL A 138 -2.06 17.12 15.43
C VAL A 138 -3.04 18.16 15.99
N ASP A 139 -2.63 18.84 17.07
CA ASP A 139 -3.26 20.00 17.68
C ASP A 139 -2.86 21.28 16.92
N SER A 140 -3.51 21.53 15.78
CA SER A 140 -3.38 22.79 15.01
C SER A 140 -4.70 23.36 14.54
#